data_AF-A0AAW9J0Y0-F1
#
_entry.id   AF-A0AAW9J0Y0-F1
#
_cell.length_a   1.000
_cell.length_b   1.000
_cell.length_c   1.000
_cell.angle_alpha   90.00
_cell.angle_beta   90.00
_cell.angle_gamma   90.00
#
_symmetry.space_group_name_H-M   'P 1'
#
loop_
_entity.id
_entity.type
_entity.pdbx_description
1 polymer ?
#
loop_
_entity_poly.entity_id
_entity_poly.type
_entity_poly.pdbx_seq_one_letter_code
_entity_poly.pdbx_strand_id
1 'polypeptide(L)'
;PCYSYRGEEFEQHPVWDGPGGTMSMIPVPGKNGDFLAVQNFFPTFQSENATIVWAKPVEDGKFEVKTLFKMPYVHRFDILSAGDKHYFIGATLCTTKEFKDDWSNPGKIYIAEIPEDLNTPFEFKIIKEGLTKNHGYCRTTWNGKMAGLVTSEEGVFVVTPPQKDGDEWSVEQIMNRPTSDIAVVDIDEDGEDELVTIE
;
A
#
# COMPACT_ATOMS: atom_id res chain seq x y z
N PRO A 1 3.42 13.47 14.79
CA PRO A 1 2.09 13.17 15.35
C PRO A 1 1.03 12.91 14.27
N CYS A 2 0.06 12.06 14.59
CA CYS A 2 -1.17 11.81 13.84
C CYS A 2 -2.35 12.10 14.77
N TYR A 3 -3.38 12.74 14.22
CA TYR A 3 -4.59 13.13 14.95
C TYR A 3 -5.83 12.68 14.19
N SER A 4 -6.86 12.31 14.95
CA SER A 4 -8.22 12.08 14.45
C SER A 4 -9.10 13.26 14.85
N TYR A 5 -10.16 13.50 14.10
CA TYR A 5 -11.11 14.58 14.35
C TYR A 5 -12.52 13.98 14.39
N ARG A 6 -13.33 14.34 15.40
CA ARG A 6 -14.66 13.76 15.62
C ARG A 6 -15.74 14.81 15.88
N GLY A 7 -16.96 14.53 15.43
CA GLY A 7 -18.15 15.34 15.70
C GLY A 7 -18.24 16.58 14.81
N GLU A 8 -19.33 17.34 14.96
CA GLU A 8 -19.61 18.55 14.15
C GLU A 8 -18.57 19.66 14.38
N GLU A 9 -17.97 19.70 15.56
CA GLU A 9 -16.96 20.69 15.96
C GLU A 9 -15.52 20.24 15.66
N PHE A 10 -15.31 19.08 15.04
CA PHE A 10 -13.99 18.51 14.74
C PHE A 10 -13.06 18.46 15.97
N GLU A 11 -13.53 17.88 17.08
CA GLU A 11 -12.71 17.70 18.27
C GLU A 11 -11.49 16.84 17.94
N GLN A 12 -10.30 17.34 18.26
CA GLN A 12 -9.02 16.72 17.92
C GLN A 12 -8.58 15.72 19.00
N HIS A 13 -8.31 14.47 18.59
CA HIS A 13 -7.79 13.43 19.47
C HIS A 13 -6.47 12.85 18.92
N PRO A 14 -5.46 12.58 19.76
CA PRO A 14 -4.22 11.97 19.31
C PRO A 14 -4.44 10.50 18.92
N VAL A 15 -3.91 10.13 17.75
CA VAL A 15 -3.77 8.72 17.34
C VAL A 15 -2.39 8.21 17.77
N TRP A 16 -1.33 8.97 17.47
CA TRP A 16 0.02 8.75 17.99
C TRP A 16 0.85 10.03 17.96
N ASP A 17 1.82 10.17 18.86
CA ASP A 17 2.75 11.29 18.86
C ASP A 17 3.89 11.10 17.84
N GLY A 18 4.31 9.85 17.66
CA GLY A 18 5.31 9.43 16.69
C GLY A 18 5.59 7.92 16.78
N PRO A 19 6.46 7.39 15.92
CA PRO A 19 7.12 8.10 14.82
C PRO A 19 6.16 8.49 13.68
N GLY A 20 6.54 9.50 12.90
CA GLY A 20 5.80 9.94 11.71
C GLY A 20 6.22 9.19 10.45
N GLY A 21 6.19 9.88 9.30
CA GLY A 21 6.59 9.28 8.02
C GLY A 21 5.52 8.34 7.48
N THR A 22 4.28 8.84 7.40
CA THR A 22 3.11 8.07 6.96
C THR A 22 2.74 8.48 5.55
N MET A 23 3.06 7.62 4.58
CA MET A 23 2.72 7.82 3.16
C MET A 23 1.42 7.13 2.75
N SER A 24 0.93 6.17 3.55
CA SER A 24 -0.31 5.43 3.29
C SER A 24 -0.98 5.06 4.61
N MET A 25 -2.31 5.13 4.61
CA MET A 25 -3.18 4.78 5.72
C MET A 25 -4.45 4.14 5.15
N ILE A 26 -4.71 2.89 5.49
CA ILE A 26 -5.71 2.06 4.82
C ILE A 26 -6.62 1.43 5.89
N PRO A 27 -7.94 1.67 5.87
CA PRO A 27 -8.86 1.06 6.82
C PRO A 27 -8.86 -0.46 6.67
N VAL A 28 -8.92 -1.18 7.79
CA VAL A 28 -9.05 -2.64 7.78
C VAL A 28 -10.51 -2.99 7.44
N PRO A 29 -10.77 -3.70 6.33
CA PRO A 29 -12.14 -4.07 5.97
C PRO A 29 -12.85 -4.86 7.08
N GLY A 30 -14.14 -4.59 7.27
CA GLY A 30 -14.97 -5.29 8.26
C GLY A 30 -14.69 -4.92 9.72
N LYS A 31 -13.76 -4.00 10.01
CA LYS A 31 -13.50 -3.51 11.37
C LYS A 31 -14.06 -2.09 11.57
N ASN A 32 -14.31 -1.73 12.82
CA ASN A 32 -14.88 -0.42 13.15
C ASN A 32 -13.78 0.58 13.51
N GLY A 33 -13.18 1.18 12.48
CA GLY A 33 -12.20 2.27 12.62
C GLY A 33 -10.75 1.82 12.75
N ASP A 34 -10.48 0.52 12.78
CA ASP A 34 -9.13 -0.01 12.64
C ASP A 34 -8.52 0.37 11.29
N PHE A 35 -7.24 0.68 11.28
CA PHE A 35 -6.51 0.92 10.03
C PHE A 35 -5.05 0.50 10.15
N LEU A 36 -4.46 0.20 8.99
CA LEU A 36 -3.02 0.03 8.84
C LEU A 36 -2.40 1.35 8.37
N ALA A 37 -1.16 1.62 8.76
CA ALA A 37 -0.44 2.80 8.31
C ALA A 37 1.07 2.53 8.16
N VAL A 38 1.71 3.28 7.26
CA VAL A 38 3.18 3.36 7.24
C VAL A 38 3.65 4.25 8.38
N GLN A 39 4.72 3.85 9.06
CA GLN A 39 5.54 4.74 9.89
C GLN A 39 7.02 4.58 9.51
N ASN A 40 7.84 5.56 9.92
CA ASN A 40 9.28 5.62 9.68
C ASN A 40 9.69 5.72 8.20
N PHE A 41 8.80 6.22 7.34
CA PHE A 41 9.16 6.62 5.98
C PHE A 41 9.50 8.11 5.95
N PHE A 42 10.78 8.45 6.11
CA PHE A 42 11.22 9.84 6.16
C PHE A 42 11.85 10.30 4.83
N PRO A 43 11.82 11.62 4.55
CA PRO A 43 12.49 12.22 3.39
C PRO A 43 13.97 11.86 3.30
N THR A 44 14.59 12.17 2.16
CA THR A 44 16.00 11.84 1.88
C THR A 44 16.31 10.34 1.98
N PHE A 45 15.32 9.49 1.69
CA PHE A 45 15.47 8.03 1.64
C PHE A 45 15.88 7.38 2.97
N GLN A 46 15.61 8.05 4.10
CA GLN A 46 15.79 7.49 5.44
C GLN A 46 14.61 6.59 5.82
N SER A 47 14.43 5.51 5.06
CA SER A 47 13.26 4.64 5.14
C SER A 47 13.61 3.16 5.33
N GLU A 48 14.86 2.83 5.64
CA GLU A 48 15.28 1.46 5.99
C GLU A 48 14.52 0.86 7.19
N ASN A 49 13.99 1.72 8.05
CA ASN A 49 13.23 1.36 9.23
C ASN A 49 11.71 1.46 9.04
N ALA A 50 11.25 1.66 7.80
CA ALA A 50 9.81 1.74 7.51
C ALA A 50 9.07 0.49 8.00
N THR A 51 7.90 0.72 8.58
CA THR A 51 7.08 -0.28 9.26
C THR A 51 5.62 -0.11 8.89
N ILE A 52 4.88 -1.21 8.90
CA ILE A 52 3.42 -1.18 8.92
C ILE A 52 2.95 -1.29 10.37
N VAL A 53 2.14 -0.33 10.80
CA VAL A 53 1.48 -0.32 12.11
C VAL A 53 -0.01 -0.55 11.94
N TRP A 54 -0.62 -1.16 12.95
CA TRP A 54 -2.06 -1.26 13.11
C TRP A 54 -2.48 -0.30 14.21
N ALA A 55 -3.40 0.61 13.88
CA ALA A 55 -4.05 1.50 14.83
C ALA A 55 -5.48 1.02 15.06
N LYS A 56 -5.83 0.79 16.31
CA LYS A 56 -7.15 0.33 16.74
C LYS A 56 -7.80 1.38 17.63
N PRO A 57 -9.03 1.83 17.34
CA PRO A 57 -9.72 2.77 18.21
C PRO A 57 -10.02 2.13 19.57
N VAL A 58 -9.84 2.92 20.63
CA VAL A 58 -10.19 2.58 22.01
C VAL A 58 -11.12 3.66 22.58
N GLU A 59 -11.44 3.59 23.87
CA GLU A 59 -12.31 4.56 24.55
C GLU A 59 -11.79 6.01 24.41
N ASP A 60 -12.70 6.98 24.51
CA ASP A 60 -12.42 8.42 24.47
C ASP A 60 -11.72 8.94 23.20
N GLY A 61 -11.96 8.28 22.05
CA GLY A 61 -11.43 8.71 20.76
C GLY A 61 -9.91 8.51 20.61
N LYS A 62 -9.30 7.72 21.49
CA LYS A 62 -7.88 7.37 21.43
C LYS A 62 -7.65 6.13 20.56
N PHE A 63 -6.39 5.85 20.27
CA PHE A 63 -5.97 4.67 19.52
C PHE A 63 -4.87 3.91 20.27
N GLU A 64 -4.95 2.58 20.22
CA GLU A 64 -3.82 1.70 20.49
C GLU A 64 -3.09 1.45 19.17
N VAL A 65 -1.76 1.67 19.14
CA VAL A 65 -0.95 1.56 17.93
C VAL A 65 0.14 0.54 18.16
N LYS A 66 0.20 -0.47 17.28
CA LYS A 66 1.16 -1.57 17.36
C LYS A 66 1.83 -1.79 16.02
N THR A 67 3.15 -1.95 16.02
CA THR A 67 3.89 -2.42 14.83
C THR A 67 3.52 -3.86 14.50
N LEU A 68 3.06 -4.11 13.28
CA LEU A 68 2.82 -5.46 12.76
C LEU A 68 4.12 -6.08 12.25
N PHE A 69 4.84 -5.34 11.40
CA PHE A 69 6.11 -5.81 10.81
C PHE A 69 6.94 -4.65 10.26
N LYS A 70 8.24 -4.91 10.07
CA LYS A 70 9.15 -4.03 9.33
C LYS A 70 9.12 -4.41 7.86
N MET A 71 9.06 -3.40 6.99
CA MET A 71 9.23 -3.57 5.55
C MET A 71 10.06 -2.37 5.06
N PRO A 72 11.40 -2.50 5.01
CA PRO A 72 12.28 -1.42 4.62
C PRO A 72 11.86 -0.79 3.29
N TYR A 73 11.85 0.54 3.24
CA TYR A 73 11.50 1.34 2.08
C TYR A 73 10.08 1.14 1.53
N VAL A 74 9.15 0.56 2.30
CA VAL A 74 7.72 0.54 1.92
C VAL A 74 7.19 1.98 1.86
N HIS A 75 6.74 2.39 0.67
CA HIS A 75 6.31 3.76 0.41
C HIS A 75 4.82 3.83 0.07
N ARG A 76 4.26 2.73 -0.47
CA ARG A 76 2.84 2.53 -0.73
C ARG A 76 2.46 1.12 -0.34
N PHE A 77 1.26 0.97 0.20
CA PHE A 77 0.61 -0.31 0.38
C PHE A 77 -0.91 -0.13 0.32
N ASP A 78 -1.63 -1.22 0.07
CA ASP A 78 -3.09 -1.25 0.16
C ASP A 78 -3.58 -2.64 0.59
N ILE A 79 -4.88 -2.73 0.79
CA ILE A 79 -5.62 -3.95 1.06
C ILE A 79 -6.55 -4.21 -0.14
N LEU A 80 -6.31 -5.32 -0.85
CA LEU A 80 -7.17 -5.80 -1.93
C LEU A 80 -8.11 -6.87 -1.39
N SER A 81 -9.38 -6.83 -1.78
CA SER A 81 -10.39 -7.80 -1.34
C SER A 81 -10.86 -8.66 -2.50
N ALA A 82 -10.97 -9.96 -2.27
CA ALA A 82 -11.56 -10.90 -3.23
C ALA A 82 -12.34 -11.97 -2.46
N GLY A 83 -13.62 -12.12 -2.77
CA GLY A 83 -14.52 -12.94 -1.96
C GLY A 83 -14.63 -12.40 -0.53
N ASP A 84 -14.44 -13.29 0.45
CA ASP A 84 -14.40 -13.01 1.88
C ASP A 84 -12.99 -12.77 2.42
N LYS A 85 -11.97 -12.76 1.54
CA LYS A 85 -10.57 -12.61 1.90
C LYS A 85 -10.03 -11.22 1.63
N HIS A 86 -9.03 -10.85 2.42
CA HIS A 86 -8.30 -9.61 2.32
C HIS A 86 -6.81 -9.90 2.13
N TYR A 87 -6.17 -9.10 1.28
CA TYR A 87 -4.81 -9.31 0.86
C TYR A 87 -4.02 -8.02 0.97
N PHE A 88 -2.83 -8.11 1.53
CA PHE A 88 -1.88 -7.02 1.57
C PHE A 88 -1.11 -6.96 0.24
N ILE A 89 -0.94 -5.76 -0.31
CA ILE A 89 0.03 -5.46 -1.36
C ILE A 89 0.91 -4.29 -0.89
N GLY A 90 2.23 -4.48 -0.92
CA GLY A 90 3.19 -3.46 -0.51
C GLY A 90 4.23 -3.22 -1.60
N ALA A 91 4.46 -1.96 -1.93
CA ALA A 91 5.48 -1.52 -2.88
C ALA A 91 6.67 -0.91 -2.12
N THR A 92 7.87 -1.42 -2.36
CA THR A 92 9.10 -0.81 -1.84
C THR A 92 9.78 0.02 -2.91
N LEU A 93 10.26 1.20 -2.53
CA LEU A 93 10.91 2.14 -3.44
C LEU A 93 12.21 1.57 -4.04
N CYS A 94 12.90 0.79 -3.22
CA CYS A 94 14.19 0.15 -3.47
C CYS A 94 14.37 -0.98 -2.44
N THR A 95 15.39 -1.81 -2.63
CA THR A 95 15.78 -2.78 -1.59
C THR A 95 16.82 -2.19 -0.63
N THR A 96 17.79 -1.44 -1.16
CA THR A 96 18.80 -0.67 -0.40
C THR A 96 19.18 0.60 -1.18
N LYS A 97 19.75 1.60 -0.49
CA LYS A 97 20.39 2.76 -1.13
C LYS A 97 21.64 3.17 -0.37
N GLU A 98 22.75 3.35 -1.08
CA GLU A 98 23.96 3.95 -0.50
C GLU A 98 23.89 5.49 -0.48
N PHE A 99 23.25 6.08 -1.50
CA PHE A 99 23.04 7.51 -1.62
C PHE A 99 21.72 7.82 -2.37
N LYS A 100 21.33 9.09 -2.40
CA LYS A 100 20.03 9.57 -2.91
C LYS A 100 19.70 9.03 -4.32
N ASP A 101 20.67 9.07 -5.23
CA ASP A 101 20.48 8.71 -6.64
C ASP A 101 20.94 7.27 -6.97
N ASP A 102 21.25 6.47 -5.95
CA ASP A 102 21.58 5.05 -6.12
C ASP A 102 20.31 4.25 -6.39
N TRP A 103 20.14 3.82 -7.64
CA TRP A 103 19.03 2.97 -8.08
C TRP A 103 19.50 1.55 -8.45
N SER A 104 20.72 1.18 -8.03
CA SER A 104 21.31 -0.12 -8.37
C SER A 104 20.60 -1.32 -7.74
N ASN A 105 19.86 -1.09 -6.64
CA ASN A 105 19.09 -2.12 -5.95
C ASN A 105 17.57 -1.81 -5.97
N PRO A 106 16.88 -2.18 -7.06
CA PRO A 106 15.51 -1.75 -7.33
C PRO A 106 14.48 -2.29 -6.32
N GLY A 107 13.30 -1.69 -6.37
CA GLY A 107 12.16 -2.01 -5.54
C GLY A 107 11.46 -3.32 -5.92
N LYS A 108 10.49 -3.69 -5.11
CA LYS A 108 9.73 -4.94 -5.22
C LYS A 108 8.26 -4.74 -4.88
N ILE A 109 7.44 -5.69 -5.30
CA ILE A 109 6.05 -5.85 -4.85
C ILE A 109 5.99 -7.06 -3.93
N TYR A 110 5.55 -6.82 -2.70
CA TYR A 110 5.28 -7.82 -1.68
C TYR A 110 3.78 -8.04 -1.58
N ILE A 111 3.38 -9.30 -1.40
CA ILE A 111 1.98 -9.70 -1.23
C ILE A 111 1.85 -10.66 -0.05
N ALA A 112 0.70 -10.64 0.61
CA ALA A 112 0.34 -11.62 1.63
C ALA A 112 -1.19 -11.72 1.74
N GLU A 113 -1.70 -12.87 2.16
CA GLU A 113 -3.06 -12.93 2.72
C GLU A 113 -3.05 -12.29 4.10
N ILE A 114 -4.05 -11.47 4.41
CA ILE A 114 -4.17 -10.83 5.72
C ILE A 114 -4.83 -11.82 6.67
N PRO A 115 -4.18 -12.21 7.78
CA PRO A 115 -4.79 -13.11 8.76
C PRO A 115 -5.98 -12.45 9.45
N GLU A 116 -6.99 -13.25 9.81
CA GLU A 116 -8.17 -12.77 10.56
C GLU A 116 -7.78 -12.12 11.90
N ASP A 117 -6.80 -12.71 12.59
CA ASP A 117 -6.11 -12.13 13.74
C ASP A 117 -4.79 -11.49 13.30
N LEU A 118 -4.76 -10.16 13.28
CA LEU A 118 -3.58 -9.35 12.95
C LEU A 118 -2.42 -9.50 13.95
N ASN A 119 -2.59 -10.24 15.05
CA ASN A 119 -1.47 -10.67 15.89
C ASN A 119 -0.67 -11.84 15.30
N THR A 120 -1.22 -12.50 14.28
CA THR A 120 -0.56 -13.58 13.55
C THR A 120 0.47 -13.00 12.57
N PRO A 121 1.68 -13.59 12.46
CA PRO A 121 2.66 -13.16 11.45
C PRO A 121 2.12 -13.26 10.03
N PHE A 122 2.46 -12.28 9.20
CA PHE A 122 2.13 -12.27 7.77
C PHE A 122 3.11 -13.14 7.01
N GLU A 123 2.59 -13.98 6.11
CA GLU A 123 3.41 -14.80 5.19
C GLU A 123 3.61 -14.06 3.86
N PHE A 124 4.69 -13.28 3.77
CA PHE A 124 4.99 -12.50 2.58
C PHE A 124 5.59 -13.33 1.45
N LYS A 125 5.17 -13.02 0.23
CA LYS A 125 5.84 -13.42 -1.01
C LYS A 125 6.21 -12.19 -1.82
N ILE A 126 7.33 -12.26 -2.52
CA ILE A 126 7.70 -11.27 -3.51
C ILE A 126 7.10 -11.73 -4.85
N ILE A 127 6.19 -10.93 -5.41
CA ILE A 127 5.52 -11.28 -6.68
C ILE A 127 6.20 -10.62 -7.88
N LYS A 128 6.91 -9.51 -7.68
CA LYS A 128 7.67 -8.82 -8.71
C LYS A 128 8.90 -8.15 -8.13
N GLU A 129 10.03 -8.32 -8.80
CA GLU A 129 11.31 -7.66 -8.51
C GLU A 129 11.77 -6.83 -9.71
N GLY A 130 12.83 -6.05 -9.50
CA GLY A 130 13.45 -5.27 -10.56
C GLY A 130 12.63 -4.04 -10.94
N LEU A 131 12.01 -3.37 -9.97
CA LEU A 131 11.22 -2.17 -10.18
C LEU A 131 12.03 -0.91 -9.81
N THR A 132 12.69 -0.31 -10.78
CA THR A 132 13.52 0.89 -10.60
C THR A 132 12.63 2.10 -10.45
N LYS A 133 12.89 2.94 -9.43
CA LYS A 133 12.02 4.07 -9.05
C LYS A 133 10.54 3.66 -8.91
N ASN A 134 10.30 2.51 -8.28
CA ASN A 134 8.96 2.05 -7.92
C ASN A 134 8.26 3.11 -7.05
N HIS A 135 7.26 3.81 -7.60
CA HIS A 135 6.78 5.07 -7.00
C HIS A 135 5.26 5.25 -7.04
N GLY A 136 4.62 4.94 -8.16
CA GLY A 136 3.18 5.10 -8.32
C GLY A 136 2.40 3.89 -7.81
N TYR A 137 1.23 4.17 -7.25
CA TYR A 137 0.29 3.14 -6.83
C TYR A 137 -1.16 3.62 -7.01
N CYS A 138 -1.99 2.81 -7.65
CA CYS A 138 -3.43 3.04 -7.76
C CYS A 138 -4.20 1.75 -7.49
N ARG A 139 -5.16 1.79 -6.55
CA ARG A 139 -6.14 0.71 -6.38
C ARG A 139 -7.32 0.96 -7.31
N THR A 140 -7.68 -0.04 -8.11
CA THR A 140 -8.80 0.04 -9.06
C THR A 140 -9.59 -1.27 -9.15
N THR A 141 -10.60 -1.30 -10.00
CA THR A 141 -11.22 -2.52 -10.52
C THR A 141 -10.66 -2.80 -11.91
N TRP A 142 -9.98 -3.93 -12.09
CA TRP A 142 -9.44 -4.38 -13.37
C TRP A 142 -10.16 -5.66 -13.80
N ASN A 143 -10.80 -5.65 -14.97
CA ASN A 143 -11.58 -6.79 -15.48
C ASN A 143 -12.59 -7.34 -14.44
N GLY A 144 -13.28 -6.42 -13.74
CA GLY A 144 -14.27 -6.76 -12.70
C GLY A 144 -13.69 -7.26 -11.38
N LYS A 145 -12.37 -7.17 -11.17
CA LYS A 145 -11.67 -7.63 -9.95
C LYS A 145 -10.92 -6.48 -9.31
N MET A 146 -10.93 -6.40 -7.98
CA MET A 146 -10.10 -5.41 -7.29
C MET A 146 -8.61 -5.71 -7.56
N ALA A 147 -7.85 -4.69 -7.96
CA ALA A 147 -6.45 -4.82 -8.32
C ALA A 147 -5.64 -3.59 -7.87
N GLY A 148 -4.33 -3.76 -7.74
CA GLY A 148 -3.38 -2.67 -7.55
C GLY A 148 -2.50 -2.47 -8.77
N LEU A 149 -2.43 -1.26 -9.30
CA LEU A 149 -1.49 -0.87 -10.33
C LEU A 149 -0.26 -0.28 -9.67
N VAL A 150 0.91 -0.83 -9.98
CA VAL A 150 2.22 -0.38 -9.50
C VAL A 150 3.01 0.16 -10.69
N THR A 151 3.61 1.34 -10.54
CA THR A 151 4.37 1.99 -11.61
C THR A 151 5.86 2.14 -11.27
N SER A 152 6.70 1.96 -12.28
CA SER A 152 8.16 2.09 -12.18
C SER A 152 8.76 2.53 -13.52
N GLU A 153 10.09 2.61 -13.62
CA GLU A 153 10.77 2.84 -14.91
C GLU A 153 10.48 1.72 -15.93
N GLU A 154 10.22 0.50 -15.45
CA GLU A 154 9.87 -0.66 -16.27
C GLU A 154 8.41 -0.63 -16.73
N GLY A 155 7.60 0.31 -16.25
CA GLY A 155 6.24 0.56 -16.70
C GLY A 155 5.18 0.25 -15.66
N VAL A 156 4.02 -0.21 -16.12
CA VAL A 156 2.82 -0.35 -15.28
C VAL A 156 2.43 -1.81 -15.16
N PHE A 157 2.34 -2.27 -13.91
CA PHE A 157 2.01 -3.64 -13.55
C PHE A 157 0.69 -3.70 -12.79
N VAL A 158 -0.27 -4.45 -13.31
CA VAL A 158 -1.53 -4.75 -12.63
C VAL A 158 -1.33 -6.01 -11.79
N VAL A 159 -1.59 -5.92 -10.50
CA VAL A 159 -1.49 -7.02 -9.53
C VAL A 159 -2.88 -7.36 -9.02
N THR A 160 -3.33 -8.58 -9.30
CA THR A 160 -4.67 -9.06 -8.92
C THR A 160 -4.55 -10.21 -7.91
N PRO A 161 -5.28 -10.17 -6.78
CA PRO A 161 -5.27 -11.23 -5.78
C PRO A 161 -5.98 -12.51 -6.28
N PRO A 162 -5.72 -13.66 -5.65
CA PRO A 162 -6.48 -14.89 -5.84
C PRO A 162 -7.98 -14.63 -5.70
N GLN A 163 -8.80 -15.22 -6.57
CA GLN A 163 -10.26 -15.03 -6.54
C GLN A 163 -10.96 -16.15 -5.76
N LYS A 164 -10.27 -17.27 -5.56
CA LYS A 164 -10.73 -18.45 -4.82
C LYS A 164 -9.56 -19.06 -4.04
N ASP A 165 -9.88 -19.90 -3.07
CA ASP A 165 -8.89 -20.67 -2.34
C ASP A 165 -8.07 -21.57 -3.27
N GLY A 166 -6.74 -21.44 -3.17
CA GLY A 166 -5.78 -22.17 -3.99
C GLY A 166 -5.43 -21.50 -5.32
N ASP A 167 -6.12 -20.42 -5.72
CA ASP A 167 -5.70 -19.63 -6.88
C ASP A 167 -4.38 -18.90 -6.59
N GLU A 168 -3.62 -18.61 -7.65
CA GLU A 168 -2.42 -17.79 -7.56
C GLU A 168 -2.74 -16.31 -7.81
N TRP A 169 -1.85 -15.44 -7.35
CA TRP A 169 -1.84 -14.04 -7.74
C TRP A 169 -1.46 -13.91 -9.22
N SER A 170 -1.98 -12.90 -9.91
CA SER A 170 -1.54 -12.57 -11.27
C SER A 170 -0.85 -11.22 -11.32
N VAL A 171 0.19 -11.12 -12.16
CA VAL A 171 0.85 -9.86 -12.53
C VAL A 171 0.81 -9.72 -14.04
N GLU A 172 0.22 -8.63 -14.51
CA GLU A 172 0.14 -8.28 -15.93
C GLU A 172 0.89 -6.96 -16.15
N GLN A 173 1.74 -6.89 -17.17
CA GLN A 173 2.36 -5.64 -17.58
C GLN A 173 1.55 -5.02 -18.71
N ILE A 174 0.89 -3.89 -18.44
CA ILE A 174 0.01 -3.22 -19.40
C ILE A 174 0.70 -2.08 -20.14
N MET A 175 1.83 -1.59 -19.61
CA MET A 175 2.67 -0.58 -20.25
C MET A 175 4.15 -0.88 -20.04
N ASN A 176 4.97 -0.65 -21.06
CA ASN A 176 6.42 -0.87 -21.05
C ASN A 176 7.17 0.43 -21.38
N ARG A 177 6.90 1.48 -20.60
CA ARG A 177 7.58 2.77 -20.64
C ARG A 177 7.61 3.37 -19.24
N PRO A 178 8.62 4.18 -18.88
CA PRO A 178 8.67 4.80 -17.55
C PRO A 178 7.37 5.50 -17.19
N THR A 179 6.86 5.25 -15.99
CA THR A 179 5.63 5.87 -15.49
C THR A 179 5.79 6.19 -14.00
N SER A 180 5.70 7.47 -13.68
CA SER A 180 5.87 8.00 -12.32
C SER A 180 4.64 7.79 -11.45
N ASP A 181 3.45 7.97 -12.02
CA ASP A 181 2.17 7.78 -11.34
C ASP A 181 1.06 7.42 -12.34
N ILE A 182 -0.04 6.86 -11.82
CA ILE A 182 -1.19 6.45 -12.62
C ILE A 182 -2.51 6.66 -11.87
N ALA A 183 -3.54 7.04 -12.61
CA ALA A 183 -4.93 6.98 -12.19
C ALA A 183 -5.75 6.18 -13.21
N VAL A 184 -6.76 5.46 -12.73
CA VAL A 184 -7.70 4.69 -13.54
C VAL A 184 -9.09 5.23 -13.27
N VAL A 185 -9.76 5.72 -14.30
CA VAL A 185 -11.06 6.37 -14.20
C VAL A 185 -11.72 6.42 -15.57
N ASP A 186 -13.00 6.13 -15.64
CA ASP A 186 -13.91 6.46 -16.74
C ASP A 186 -14.14 7.98 -16.79
N ILE A 187 -13.42 8.68 -17.68
CA ILE A 187 -13.37 10.14 -17.79
C ILE A 187 -14.58 10.67 -18.54
N ASP A 188 -15.06 9.95 -19.55
CA ASP A 188 -16.13 10.40 -20.44
C ASP A 188 -17.50 9.73 -20.19
N GLU A 189 -17.57 8.89 -19.15
CA GLU A 189 -18.76 8.18 -18.67
C GLU A 189 -19.34 7.20 -19.71
N ASP A 190 -18.48 6.62 -20.57
CA ASP A 190 -18.88 5.62 -21.56
C ASP A 190 -18.91 4.18 -21.02
N GLY A 191 -18.41 3.97 -19.79
CA GLY A 191 -18.33 2.70 -19.10
C GLY A 191 -16.99 1.97 -19.25
N GLU A 192 -16.02 2.53 -19.96
CA GLU A 192 -14.66 2.01 -20.08
C GLU A 192 -13.68 2.91 -19.31
N ASP A 193 -12.80 2.31 -18.49
CA ASP A 193 -11.83 3.09 -17.71
C ASP A 193 -10.64 3.55 -18.58
N GLU A 194 -10.29 4.84 -18.53
CA GLU A 194 -9.02 5.34 -19.06
C GLU A 194 -7.86 5.24 -18.06
N LEU A 195 -6.65 5.12 -18.63
CA LEU A 195 -5.39 5.23 -17.89
C LEU A 195 -4.82 6.64 -18.05
N VAL A 196 -4.75 7.39 -16.96
CA VAL A 196 -4.06 8.68 -16.90
C VAL A 196 -2.70 8.48 -16.27
N THR A 197 -1.63 8.69 -17.04
CA THR A 197 -0.25 8.49 -16.57
C THR A 197 0.53 9.79 -16.50
N ILE A 198 1.42 9.88 -15.50
CA ILE A 198 2.49 10.89 -15.45
C ILE A 198 3.80 10.19 -15.77
N GLU A 199 4.57 10.75 -16.70
CA GLU A 199 5.85 10.19 -17.20
C GLU A 199 7.04 11.05 -16.78
#